data_AF-A0A9E0IIF9-F1
#
_entry.id   AF-A0A9E0IIF9-F1
#
_cell.length_a   1.000
_cell.length_b   1.000
_cell.length_c   1.000
_cell.angle_alpha   90.00
_cell.angle_beta   90.00
_cell.angle_gamma   90.00
#
_symmetry.space_group_name_H-M   'P 1'
#
loop_
_entity.id
_entity.type
_entity.pdbx_description
1 polymer ?
#
loop_
_entity_poly.entity_id
_entity_poly.type
_entity_poly.pdbx_seq_one_letter_code
_entity_poly.pdbx_strand_id
1 'polypeptide(L)'
;MATNANDKSRAYAAAHFALELERSAIGLVRSIEGGGMKADVMTYQYGAGQERWRQLGKPKFDDFKLQVGMSMSLQFYQWIEAFFSGNQVRKSGAIVAADFYYAERARREFYEAIIKDLTFPALSASDKQAAYLSVGVAAERIVFRKGDGSKLAGPAQSDQQKLWSACNFNLSVDGFDDACRRVTKIEAFTIKQQIIEHHVGGQREPFKFGSRIDFPNLVFYLPEADAEPFVAHFQQNGVAGARRGTGLTGSLQYLDNEKKPLATLSFGGADIVSITPDRSDASTEEFKTVKVELYTEVMSFVYEPQRD
;
A
#
# COMPACT_ATOMS: atom_id res chain seq x y z
N MET A 1 13.01 -7.17 52.12
CA MET A 1 11.89 -6.41 51.53
C MET A 1 12.39 -5.05 51.13
N ALA A 2 12.58 -4.82 49.84
CA ALA A 2 12.70 -3.48 49.25
C ALA A 2 12.12 -3.59 47.84
N THR A 3 10.85 -3.25 47.70
CA THR A 3 10.14 -3.13 46.44
C THR A 3 10.71 -1.92 45.70
N ASN A 4 11.56 -2.18 44.70
CA ASN A 4 12.05 -1.14 43.78
C ASN A 4 10.89 -0.63 42.92
N ALA A 5 10.17 0.37 43.46
CA ALA A 5 9.13 1.13 42.77
C ALA A 5 9.75 2.18 41.83
N ASN A 6 10.54 1.74 40.84
CA ASN A 6 11.17 2.69 39.90
C ASN A 6 11.35 2.13 38.47
N ASP A 7 10.25 1.75 37.80
CA ASP A 7 10.32 1.43 36.36
C ASP A 7 9.05 1.82 35.57
N LYS A 8 8.55 3.05 35.79
CA LYS A 8 7.39 3.59 35.05
C LYS A 8 7.73 4.56 33.91
N SER A 9 9.02 4.84 33.67
CA SER A 9 9.46 5.89 32.75
C SER A 9 10.62 5.51 31.83
N ARG A 10 10.87 4.21 31.59
CA ARG A 10 11.83 3.81 30.56
C ARG A 10 11.24 4.01 29.17
N ALA A 11 12.01 4.66 28.30
CA ALA A 11 11.77 4.62 26.87
C ALA A 11 11.73 3.14 26.44
N TYR A 12 10.73 2.76 25.64
CA TYR A 12 10.58 1.39 25.16
C TYR A 12 11.00 1.32 23.69
N ALA A 13 11.68 0.25 23.31
CA ALA A 13 11.85 -0.10 21.91
C ALA A 13 10.61 -0.87 21.47
N ALA A 14 9.84 -0.32 20.53
CA ALA A 14 8.76 -1.05 19.88
C ALA A 14 9.38 -2.14 18.99
N ALA A 15 9.04 -3.40 19.25
CA ALA A 15 9.53 -4.54 18.47
C ALA A 15 8.45 -5.08 17.52
N HIS A 16 7.18 -4.97 17.92
CA HIS A 16 6.05 -5.52 17.18
C HIS A 16 4.90 -4.53 17.12
N PHE A 17 4.22 -4.49 15.96
CA PHE A 17 3.03 -3.69 15.75
C PHE A 17 1.88 -4.60 15.33
N ALA A 18 0.70 -4.41 15.92
CA ALA A 18 -0.53 -5.06 15.50
C ALA A 18 -1.56 -4.03 15.05
N LEU A 19 -2.35 -4.40 14.05
CA LEU A 19 -3.50 -3.63 13.60
C LEU A 19 -4.78 -4.29 14.11
N GLU A 20 -5.65 -3.49 14.72
CA GLU A 20 -7.01 -3.82 15.05
C GLU A 20 -7.96 -2.98 14.18
N LEU A 21 -8.93 -3.59 13.51
CA LEU A 21 -10.09 -2.87 12.94
C LEU A 21 -11.36 -3.37 13.60
N GLU A 22 -12.29 -2.46 13.87
CA GLU A 22 -13.60 -2.77 14.47
C GLU A 22 -13.49 -3.62 15.75
N ARG A 23 -12.45 -3.39 16.54
CA ARG A 23 -12.11 -4.11 17.79
C ARG A 23 -11.73 -5.59 17.61
N SER A 24 -11.46 -6.01 16.38
CA SER A 24 -10.92 -7.33 16.07
C SER A 24 -9.44 -7.20 15.70
N ALA A 25 -8.58 -8.06 16.24
CA ALA A 25 -7.18 -8.13 15.84
C ALA A 25 -7.07 -8.75 14.43
N ILE A 26 -6.40 -8.05 13.52
CA ILE A 26 -6.38 -8.39 12.10
C ILE A 26 -5.05 -8.98 11.66
N GLY A 27 -3.96 -8.56 12.28
CA GLY A 27 -2.64 -9.09 11.99
C GLY A 27 -1.51 -8.19 12.47
N LEU A 28 -0.30 -8.69 12.28
CA LEU A 28 0.93 -7.97 12.58
C LEU A 28 1.34 -7.10 11.39
N VAL A 29 1.80 -5.89 11.70
CA VAL A 29 2.29 -4.91 10.73
C VAL A 29 3.81 -4.81 10.89
N ARG A 30 4.53 -4.72 9.77
CA ARG A 30 6.00 -4.63 9.80
C ARG A 30 6.46 -3.25 10.25
N SER A 31 5.87 -2.19 9.69
CA SER A 31 6.24 -0.82 10.02
C SER A 31 5.04 0.11 9.92
N ILE A 32 5.10 1.18 10.72
CA ILE A 32 4.07 2.22 10.78
C ILE A 32 4.75 3.57 10.76
N GLU A 33 4.32 4.42 9.85
CA GLU A 33 4.83 5.78 9.68
C GLU A 33 3.67 6.78 9.75
N GLY A 34 3.92 7.98 10.29
CA GLY A 34 2.92 9.05 10.36
C GLY A 34 1.89 8.87 11.49
N GLY A 35 0.69 9.41 11.28
CA GLY A 35 -0.38 9.44 12.28
C GLY A 35 -0.17 10.48 13.38
N GLY A 36 0.48 11.60 13.03
CA GLY A 36 0.70 12.73 13.93
C GLY A 36 -0.54 13.60 14.12
N MET A 37 -0.52 14.40 15.18
CA MET A 37 -1.50 15.47 15.43
C MET A 37 -0.80 16.81 15.31
N LYS A 38 -1.33 17.69 14.48
CA LYS A 38 -0.86 19.07 14.30
C LYS A 38 -2.00 20.03 14.56
N ALA A 39 -1.69 21.29 14.78
CA ALA A 39 -2.69 22.36 14.73
C ALA A 39 -2.02 23.61 14.17
N ASP A 40 -2.71 24.31 13.28
CA ASP A 40 -2.19 25.55 12.71
C ASP A 40 -2.15 26.64 13.79
N VAL A 41 -1.14 27.50 13.78
CA VAL A 41 -1.05 28.64 14.70
C VAL A 41 -1.54 29.90 13.99
N MET A 42 -2.66 30.45 14.46
CA MET A 42 -3.19 31.73 14.00
C MET A 42 -2.48 32.86 14.74
N THR A 43 -1.98 33.87 14.02
CA THR A 43 -1.30 35.03 14.61
C THR A 43 -2.16 36.28 14.47
N TYR A 44 -2.34 37.02 15.56
CA TYR A 44 -3.01 38.32 15.59
C TYR A 44 -2.01 39.40 16.01
N GLN A 45 -2.05 40.56 15.36
CA GLN A 45 -1.30 41.74 15.77
C GLN A 45 -2.31 42.81 16.17
N TYR A 46 -2.29 43.22 17.44
CA TYR A 46 -3.11 44.31 17.96
C TYR A 46 -2.19 45.49 18.29
N GLY A 47 -2.41 46.63 17.63
CA GLY A 47 -1.64 47.86 17.85
C GLY A 47 -0.26 47.89 17.20
N ALA A 48 0.51 48.94 17.50
CA ALA A 48 1.82 49.23 16.90
C ALA A 48 3.00 48.48 17.56
N GLY A 49 2.74 47.62 18.54
CA GLY A 49 3.75 46.81 19.22
C GLY A 49 4.27 45.66 18.35
N GLN A 50 5.46 45.15 18.69
CA GLN A 50 6.09 43.99 18.02
C GLN A 50 5.52 42.63 18.49
N GLU A 51 4.62 42.64 19.47
CA GLU A 51 4.03 41.44 20.06
C GLU A 51 2.94 40.86 19.15
N ARG A 52 3.15 39.62 18.68
CA ARG A 52 2.15 38.84 17.94
C ARG A 52 1.50 37.83 18.86
N TRP A 53 0.21 38.01 19.10
CA TRP A 53 -0.60 37.08 19.87
C TRP A 53 -0.84 35.83 19.01
N ARG A 54 -0.72 34.64 19.61
CA ARG A 54 -0.84 33.37 18.89
C ARG A 54 -1.97 32.55 19.49
N GLN A 55 -2.85 32.05 18.65
CA GLN A 55 -3.94 31.15 19.03
C GLN A 55 -3.79 29.83 18.27
N LEU A 56 -4.03 28.72 18.97
CA LEU A 56 -4.07 27.41 18.34
C LEU A 56 -5.37 27.29 17.53
N GLY A 57 -5.22 26.99 16.24
CA GLY A 57 -6.29 26.75 15.29
C GLY A 57 -6.92 25.36 15.46
N LYS A 58 -7.58 24.89 14.39
CA LYS A 58 -8.21 23.56 14.38
C LYS A 58 -7.13 22.46 14.32
N PRO A 59 -7.35 21.32 15.01
CA PRO A 59 -6.46 20.19 14.90
C PRO A 59 -6.52 19.58 13.49
N LYS A 60 -5.35 19.19 12.99
CA LYS A 60 -5.14 18.43 11.77
C LYS A 60 -4.54 17.07 12.14
N PHE A 61 -5.08 16.02 11.56
CA PHE A 61 -4.61 14.66 11.74
C PHE A 61 -3.85 14.25 10.48
N ASP A 62 -2.56 13.99 10.64
CA ASP A 62 -1.72 13.50 9.55
C ASP A 62 -2.13 12.06 9.21
N ASP A 63 -2.05 11.74 7.93
CA ASP A 63 -2.25 10.37 7.44
C ASP A 63 -1.13 9.45 7.97
N PHE A 64 -1.40 8.15 7.96
CA PHE A 64 -0.42 7.14 8.35
C PHE A 64 -0.25 6.08 7.28
N LYS A 65 0.94 5.49 7.21
CA LYS A 65 1.27 4.41 6.28
C LYS A 65 1.61 3.14 7.05
N LEU A 66 1.06 2.02 6.60
CA LEU A 66 1.26 0.69 7.16
C LEU A 66 1.96 -0.18 6.12
N GLN A 67 3.00 -0.93 6.51
CA GLN A 67 3.56 -2.01 5.69
C GLN A 67 3.04 -3.35 6.17
N VAL A 68 2.26 -4.02 5.33
CA VAL A 68 1.58 -5.28 5.65
C VAL A 68 2.00 -6.38 4.68
N GLY A 69 2.13 -7.61 5.18
CA GLY A 69 2.32 -8.80 4.35
C GLY A 69 0.97 -9.40 3.94
N MET A 70 1.01 -10.57 3.28
CA MET A 70 -0.22 -11.27 2.87
C MET A 70 -0.95 -12.01 4.01
N SER A 71 -0.42 -12.02 5.24
CA SER A 71 -0.96 -12.76 6.40
C SER A 71 -2.06 -12.02 7.20
N MET A 72 -2.63 -10.95 6.65
CA MET A 72 -3.71 -10.19 7.30
C MET A 72 -5.06 -10.92 7.23
N SER A 73 -6.01 -10.56 8.10
CA SER A 73 -7.35 -11.14 8.08
C SER A 73 -8.15 -10.76 6.82
N LEU A 74 -9.13 -11.61 6.47
CA LEU A 74 -10.00 -11.39 5.30
C LEU A 74 -10.74 -10.05 5.33
N GLN A 75 -11.08 -9.54 6.52
CA GLN A 75 -11.76 -8.24 6.66
C GLN A 75 -10.92 -7.08 6.14
N PHE A 76 -9.59 -7.18 6.26
CA PHE A 76 -8.68 -6.16 5.75
C PHE A 76 -8.64 -6.18 4.22
N TYR A 77 -8.60 -7.35 3.60
CA TYR A 77 -8.64 -7.45 2.14
C TYR A 77 -9.98 -7.03 1.57
N GLN A 78 -11.09 -7.37 2.22
CA GLN A 78 -12.41 -6.86 1.82
C GLN A 78 -12.47 -5.32 1.84
N TRP A 79 -11.74 -4.68 2.76
CA TRP A 79 -11.62 -3.23 2.78
C TRP A 79 -10.81 -2.68 1.60
N ILE A 80 -9.75 -3.39 1.20
CA ILE A 80 -8.98 -3.08 -0.02
C ILE A 80 -9.85 -3.30 -1.27
N GLU A 81 -10.57 -4.40 -1.38
CA GLU A 81 -11.48 -4.69 -2.50
C GLU A 81 -12.56 -3.61 -2.64
N ALA A 82 -13.14 -3.17 -1.51
CA ALA A 82 -14.10 -2.07 -1.47
C ALA A 82 -13.48 -0.76 -1.99
N PHE A 83 -12.21 -0.49 -1.66
CA PHE A 83 -11.48 0.66 -2.20
C PHE A 83 -11.37 0.61 -3.73
N PHE A 84 -11.00 -0.54 -4.33
CA PHE A 84 -10.96 -0.68 -5.79
C PHE A 84 -12.33 -0.51 -6.46
N SER A 85 -13.41 -0.92 -5.79
CA SER A 85 -14.77 -0.73 -6.30
C SER A 85 -15.27 0.73 -6.24
N GLY A 86 -14.52 1.64 -5.62
CA GLY A 86 -14.94 3.02 -5.36
C GLY A 86 -15.92 3.16 -4.20
N ASN A 87 -16.23 2.06 -3.49
CA ASN A 87 -17.05 2.11 -2.28
C ASN A 87 -16.20 2.57 -1.10
N GLN A 88 -16.38 3.82 -0.68
CA GLN A 88 -15.66 4.39 0.44
C GLN A 88 -16.20 3.88 1.78
N VAL A 89 -15.70 2.72 2.22
CA VAL A 89 -16.00 2.15 3.54
C VAL A 89 -15.08 2.79 4.58
N ARG A 90 -15.67 3.43 5.58
CA ARG A 90 -14.94 3.97 6.74
C ARG A 90 -14.74 2.87 7.77
N LYS A 91 -13.54 2.79 8.35
CA LYS A 91 -13.21 1.83 9.41
C LYS A 91 -12.58 2.57 10.59
N SER A 92 -12.97 2.17 11.79
CA SER A 92 -12.35 2.63 13.03
C SER A 92 -11.54 1.49 13.64
N GLY A 93 -10.41 1.81 14.26
CA GLY A 93 -9.47 0.79 14.71
C GLY A 93 -8.41 1.31 15.66
N ALA A 94 -7.44 0.46 15.96
CA ALA A 94 -6.30 0.81 16.78
C ALA A 94 -5.02 0.20 16.23
N ILE A 95 -3.95 1.00 16.30
CA ILE A 95 -2.58 0.54 16.10
C ILE A 95 -2.01 0.28 17.49
N VAL A 96 -1.59 -0.96 17.73
CA VAL A 96 -1.03 -1.40 19.01
C VAL A 96 0.46 -1.64 18.84
N ALA A 97 1.29 -0.93 19.60
CA ALA A 97 2.73 -1.11 19.63
C ALA A 97 3.12 -1.89 20.89
N ALA A 98 3.80 -3.02 20.70
CA ALA A 98 4.29 -3.87 21.77
C ALA A 98 5.82 -3.90 21.87
N ASP A 99 6.29 -4.26 23.06
CA ASP A 99 7.69 -4.54 23.33
C ASP A 99 8.11 -5.94 22.84
N PHE A 100 9.36 -6.30 23.09
CA PHE A 100 9.94 -7.60 22.73
C PHE A 100 9.19 -8.80 23.36
N TYR A 101 8.49 -8.60 24.46
CA TYR A 101 7.71 -9.64 25.14
C TYR A 101 6.23 -9.65 24.71
N TYR A 102 5.91 -8.95 23.61
CA TYR A 102 4.54 -8.76 23.11
C TYR A 102 3.63 -8.01 24.08
N ALA A 103 4.18 -7.31 25.08
CA ALA A 103 3.36 -6.50 25.97
C ALA A 103 3.06 -5.14 25.32
N GLU A 104 1.78 -4.80 25.25
CA GLU A 104 1.29 -3.52 24.72
C GLU A 104 1.82 -2.35 25.55
N ARG A 105 2.51 -1.41 24.89
CA ARG A 105 3.09 -0.20 25.51
C ARG A 105 2.42 1.09 25.05
N ALA A 106 1.97 1.14 23.80
CA ALA A 106 1.27 2.29 23.26
C ALA A 106 0.16 1.84 22.31
N ARG A 107 -0.94 2.60 22.34
CA ARG A 107 -2.12 2.36 21.51
C ARG A 107 -2.49 3.66 20.81
N ARG A 108 -2.67 3.62 19.49
CA ARG A 108 -3.17 4.76 18.70
C ARG A 108 -4.52 4.38 18.14
N GLU A 109 -5.57 4.92 18.72
CA GLU A 109 -6.93 4.70 18.24
C GLU A 109 -7.21 5.68 17.11
N PHE A 110 -7.70 5.19 15.99
CA PHE A 110 -8.10 6.00 14.86
C PHE A 110 -9.57 5.77 14.55
N TYR A 111 -10.25 6.83 14.11
CA TYR A 111 -11.68 6.80 13.84
C TYR A 111 -11.97 7.29 12.42
N GLU A 112 -13.01 6.70 11.84
CA GLU A 112 -13.53 7.05 10.51
C GLU A 112 -12.44 7.11 9.42
N ALA A 113 -11.55 6.12 9.43
CA ALA A 113 -10.44 6.06 8.50
C ALA A 113 -10.83 5.52 7.13
N ILE A 114 -10.20 6.05 6.09
CA ILE A 114 -10.33 5.63 4.69
C ILE A 114 -8.96 5.35 4.08
N ILE A 115 -8.91 4.43 3.13
CA ILE A 115 -7.68 4.13 2.38
C ILE A 115 -7.41 5.29 1.42
N LYS A 116 -6.19 5.83 1.46
CA LYS A 116 -5.71 6.93 0.63
C LYS A 116 -4.82 6.42 -0.50
N ASP A 117 -3.90 5.52 -0.20
CA ASP A 117 -2.98 4.99 -1.20
C ASP A 117 -2.66 3.52 -0.94
N LEU A 118 -2.48 2.76 -2.03
CA LEU A 118 -2.04 1.37 -2.01
C LEU A 118 -0.83 1.25 -2.91
N THR A 119 0.33 0.93 -2.32
CA THR A 119 1.57 0.71 -3.06
C THR A 119 1.91 -0.76 -3.07
N PHE A 120 1.92 -1.33 -4.28
CA PHE A 120 2.40 -2.68 -4.53
C PHE A 120 3.92 -2.65 -4.66
N PRO A 121 4.63 -3.61 -4.04
CA PRO A 121 6.08 -3.67 -4.10
C PRO A 121 6.56 -4.01 -5.51
N ALA A 122 7.80 -3.65 -5.81
CA ALA A 122 8.45 -4.11 -7.04
C ALA A 122 8.63 -5.63 -6.95
N LEU A 123 8.38 -6.31 -8.06
CA LEU A 123 8.54 -7.76 -8.19
C LEU A 123 9.70 -8.04 -9.12
N SER A 124 10.55 -9.01 -8.77
CA SER A 124 11.67 -9.42 -9.62
C SER A 124 11.95 -10.89 -9.43
N ALA A 125 12.13 -11.62 -10.54
CA ALA A 125 12.46 -13.04 -10.53
C ALA A 125 13.78 -13.35 -9.79
N SER A 126 14.66 -12.35 -9.65
CA SER A 126 15.92 -12.45 -8.91
C SER A 126 15.78 -12.21 -7.40
N ASP A 127 14.69 -11.58 -6.95
CA ASP A 127 14.52 -11.13 -5.57
C ASP A 127 13.72 -12.13 -4.73
N LYS A 128 14.41 -12.82 -3.82
CA LYS A 128 13.82 -13.81 -2.91
C LYS A 128 13.35 -13.21 -1.58
N GLN A 129 13.37 -11.89 -1.43
CA GLN A 129 12.93 -11.24 -0.21
C GLN A 129 11.40 -11.27 -0.09
N ALA A 130 10.93 -11.16 1.16
CA ALA A 130 9.52 -11.02 1.43
C ALA A 130 8.99 -9.69 0.87
N ALA A 131 7.88 -9.77 0.15
CA ALA A 131 7.16 -8.64 -0.41
C ALA A 131 6.15 -8.09 0.61
N TYR A 132 5.99 -6.76 0.62
CA TYR A 132 5.07 -6.06 1.52
C TYR A 132 4.26 -5.03 0.76
N LEU A 133 2.96 -4.97 1.05
CA LEU A 133 2.04 -3.96 0.57
C LEU A 133 2.13 -2.75 1.50
N SER A 134 2.26 -1.55 0.93
CA SER A 134 2.16 -0.32 1.74
C SER A 134 0.78 0.30 1.58
N VAL A 135 0.07 0.47 2.70
CA VAL A 135 -1.29 1.03 2.75
C VAL A 135 -1.26 2.37 3.47
N GLY A 136 -1.50 3.45 2.74
CA GLY A 136 -1.73 4.78 3.26
C GLY A 136 -3.18 4.95 3.67
N VAL A 137 -3.41 5.43 4.88
CA VAL A 137 -4.73 5.56 5.50
C VAL A 137 -4.88 6.99 6.04
N ALA A 138 -6.01 7.60 5.72
CA ALA A 138 -6.40 8.92 6.21
C ALA A 138 -7.49 8.77 7.27
N ALA A 139 -7.18 9.12 8.52
CA ALA A 139 -8.15 9.14 9.62
C ALA A 139 -8.67 10.56 9.89
N GLU A 140 -9.92 10.66 10.35
CA GLU A 140 -10.53 11.94 10.77
C GLU A 140 -10.14 12.31 12.19
N ARG A 141 -9.83 11.31 13.02
CA ARG A 141 -9.41 11.51 14.42
C ARG A 141 -8.43 10.43 14.84
N ILE A 142 -7.39 10.84 15.56
CA ILE A 142 -6.40 9.96 16.18
C ILE A 142 -6.30 10.28 17.68
N VAL A 143 -6.33 9.26 18.52
CA VAL A 143 -6.20 9.37 19.98
C VAL A 143 -5.06 8.48 20.45
N PHE A 144 -4.07 9.08 21.10
CA PHE A 144 -2.97 8.36 21.73
C PHE A 144 -3.39 7.90 23.12
N ARG A 145 -3.33 6.59 23.36
CA ARG A 145 -3.49 5.98 24.68
C ARG A 145 -2.21 5.27 25.09
N LYS A 146 -1.99 5.24 26.41
CA LYS A 146 -0.99 4.37 26.99
C LYS A 146 -1.45 2.93 26.81
N GLY A 147 -0.51 2.04 26.50
CA GLY A 147 -0.79 0.62 26.42
C GLY A 147 -1.13 0.03 27.79
N ASP A 148 -2.08 -0.90 27.81
CA ASP A 148 -2.57 -1.53 29.04
C ASP A 148 -1.70 -2.73 29.47
N GLY A 149 -0.61 -3.01 28.76
CA GLY A 149 0.28 -4.15 29.05
C GLY A 149 -0.30 -5.50 28.64
N SER A 150 -1.42 -5.49 27.91
CA SER A 150 -2.02 -6.70 27.34
C SER A 150 -1.02 -7.41 26.42
N LYS A 151 -1.00 -8.75 26.43
CA LYS A 151 -0.15 -9.49 25.51
C LYS A 151 -0.81 -9.54 24.14
N LEU A 152 -0.13 -9.02 23.14
CA LEU A 152 -0.50 -9.27 21.75
C LEU A 152 -0.38 -10.77 21.47
N ALA A 153 -1.30 -11.29 20.67
CA ALA A 153 -1.13 -12.61 20.09
C ALA A 153 0.18 -12.60 19.29
N GLY A 154 1.11 -13.47 19.65
CA GLY A 154 2.33 -13.68 18.86
C GLY A 154 1.97 -14.14 17.45
N PRO A 155 2.90 -14.01 16.47
CA PRO A 155 2.68 -14.59 15.14
C PRO A 155 2.33 -16.06 15.33
N ALA A 156 1.23 -16.51 14.70
CA ALA A 156 0.91 -17.91 14.69
C ALA A 156 2.11 -18.65 14.06
N GLN A 157 2.59 -19.73 14.69
CA GLN A 157 3.75 -20.51 14.24
C GLN A 157 3.60 -21.08 12.80
N SER A 158 2.46 -20.90 12.14
CA SER A 158 2.17 -21.26 10.75
C SER A 158 2.79 -20.34 9.68
N ASP A 159 3.33 -19.17 10.05
CA ASP A 159 3.66 -18.11 9.10
C ASP A 159 5.00 -18.27 8.33
N GLN A 160 5.81 -19.29 8.63
CA GLN A 160 7.04 -19.54 7.85
C GLN A 160 6.78 -20.10 6.44
N GLN A 161 5.63 -20.72 6.20
CA GLN A 161 5.34 -21.37 4.91
C GLN A 161 4.52 -20.47 3.96
N LYS A 162 3.87 -19.41 4.47
CA LYS A 162 2.95 -18.52 3.75
C LYS A 162 3.59 -17.15 3.41
N LEU A 163 4.90 -17.14 3.17
CA LEU A 163 5.64 -15.91 2.84
C LEU A 163 5.36 -15.50 1.40
N TRP A 164 4.82 -14.29 1.23
CA TRP A 164 4.73 -13.63 -0.07
C TRP A 164 6.14 -13.21 -0.50
N SER A 165 6.67 -13.83 -1.55
CA SER A 165 8.03 -13.59 -2.06
C SER A 165 7.98 -12.72 -3.32
N ALA A 166 8.92 -11.77 -3.46
CA ALA A 166 8.95 -10.85 -4.60
C ALA A 166 9.23 -11.54 -5.96
N CYS A 167 9.78 -12.75 -5.96
CA CYS A 167 10.09 -13.53 -7.16
C CYS A 167 8.92 -14.34 -7.71
N ASN A 168 7.85 -14.56 -6.93
CA ASN A 168 6.78 -15.47 -7.31
C ASN A 168 5.58 -14.66 -7.81
N PHE A 169 5.58 -14.35 -9.10
CA PHE A 169 4.50 -13.62 -9.77
C PHE A 169 4.26 -14.15 -11.19
N ASN A 170 3.06 -13.91 -11.70
CA ASN A 170 2.71 -14.21 -13.08
C ASN A 170 1.96 -13.01 -13.68
N LEU A 171 2.49 -12.46 -14.76
CA LEU A 171 1.81 -11.43 -15.55
C LEU A 171 1.19 -12.10 -16.77
N SER A 172 -0.06 -11.75 -17.07
CA SER A 172 -0.74 -12.13 -18.31
C SER A 172 -1.37 -10.87 -18.88
N VAL A 173 -1.18 -10.67 -20.19
CA VAL A 173 -1.83 -9.62 -20.98
C VAL A 173 -2.45 -10.34 -22.17
N ASP A 174 -3.75 -10.13 -22.37
CA ASP A 174 -4.50 -10.83 -23.40
C ASP A 174 -3.88 -10.59 -24.78
N GLY A 175 -3.54 -11.68 -25.47
CA GLY A 175 -2.85 -11.64 -26.77
C GLY A 175 -1.32 -11.64 -26.69
N PHE A 176 -0.72 -11.59 -25.49
CA PHE A 176 0.73 -11.58 -25.27
C PHE A 176 1.20 -12.63 -24.26
N ASP A 177 0.38 -13.63 -23.93
CA ASP A 177 0.66 -14.59 -22.86
C ASP A 177 2.03 -15.27 -22.98
N ASP A 178 2.45 -15.67 -24.19
CA ASP A 178 3.74 -16.31 -24.41
C ASP A 178 4.92 -15.36 -24.10
N ALA A 179 4.79 -14.08 -24.45
CA ALA A 179 5.80 -13.07 -24.14
C ALA A 179 5.80 -12.70 -22.64
N CYS A 180 4.62 -12.71 -22.01
CA CYS A 180 4.48 -12.40 -20.59
C CYS A 180 5.07 -13.48 -19.65
N ARG A 181 5.19 -14.73 -20.10
CA ARG A 181 5.79 -15.83 -19.30
C ARG A 181 7.23 -15.57 -18.86
N ARG A 182 7.97 -14.77 -19.62
CA ARG A 182 9.40 -14.49 -19.36
C ARG A 182 9.63 -13.11 -18.75
N VAL A 183 8.58 -12.45 -18.25
CA VAL A 183 8.71 -11.17 -17.56
C VAL A 183 9.62 -11.35 -16.33
N THR A 184 10.65 -10.52 -16.27
CA THR A 184 11.73 -10.63 -15.29
C THR A 184 11.52 -9.72 -14.08
N LYS A 185 10.88 -8.57 -14.30
CA LYS A 185 10.67 -7.54 -13.29
C LYS A 185 9.40 -6.75 -13.57
N ILE A 186 8.71 -6.35 -12.51
CA ILE A 186 7.60 -5.40 -12.52
C ILE A 186 7.96 -4.30 -11.52
N GLU A 187 7.86 -3.04 -11.91
CA GLU A 187 8.16 -1.93 -11.01
C GLU A 187 7.08 -1.77 -9.93
N ALA A 188 7.45 -1.16 -8.81
CA ALA A 188 6.48 -0.79 -7.79
C ALA A 188 5.54 0.28 -8.36
N PHE A 189 4.25 0.18 -8.03
CA PHE A 189 3.25 1.15 -8.45
C PHE A 189 2.31 1.49 -7.30
N THR A 190 1.82 2.73 -7.29
CA THR A 190 0.95 3.25 -6.24
C THR A 190 -0.37 3.71 -6.82
N ILE A 191 -1.47 3.10 -6.37
CA ILE A 191 -2.83 3.54 -6.64
C ILE A 191 -3.18 4.60 -5.60
N LYS A 192 -3.64 5.77 -6.05
CA LYS A 192 -3.89 6.92 -5.17
C LYS A 192 -5.34 7.34 -5.26
N GLN A 193 -5.95 7.60 -4.12
CA GLN A 193 -7.20 8.30 -4.00
C GLN A 193 -6.93 9.69 -3.44
N GLN A 194 -7.43 10.71 -4.13
CA GLN A 194 -7.34 12.07 -3.61
C GLN A 194 -8.32 12.25 -2.45
N ILE A 195 -7.81 12.68 -1.31
CA ILE A 195 -8.60 12.94 -0.10
C ILE A 195 -8.94 14.42 -0.05
N ILE A 196 -10.23 14.72 0.02
CA ILE A 196 -10.78 16.06 0.19
C ILE A 196 -11.18 16.23 1.65
N GLU A 197 -10.69 17.29 2.28
CA GLU A 197 -10.98 17.63 3.68
C GLU A 197 -12.02 18.75 3.77
N HIS A 198 -13.15 18.46 4.41
CA HIS A 198 -14.19 19.44 4.69
C HIS A 198 -14.26 19.73 6.19
N HIS A 199 -14.24 21.01 6.53
CA HIS A 199 -14.48 21.47 7.89
C HIS A 199 -15.93 21.95 7.99
N VAL A 200 -16.82 21.10 8.48
CA VAL A 200 -18.27 21.39 8.55
C VAL A 200 -18.64 21.93 9.93
N GLY A 201 -19.22 23.14 9.97
CA GLY A 201 -19.87 23.70 11.16
C GLY A 201 -18.98 23.80 12.42
N GLY A 202 -19.60 23.67 13.60
CA GLY A 202 -18.95 23.76 14.91
C GLY A 202 -18.06 22.56 15.29
N GLN A 203 -17.86 21.59 14.40
CA GLN A 203 -16.95 20.48 14.65
C GLN A 203 -15.49 20.90 14.49
N ARG A 204 -14.65 20.36 15.37
CA ARG A 204 -13.20 20.60 15.35
C ARG A 204 -12.45 19.56 14.51
N GLU A 205 -13.05 18.39 14.31
CA GLU A 205 -12.50 17.29 13.52
C GLU A 205 -12.83 17.51 12.02
N PRO A 206 -11.88 17.26 11.11
CA PRO A 206 -12.14 17.37 9.68
C PRO A 206 -12.91 16.14 9.18
N PHE A 207 -13.92 16.37 8.35
CA PHE A 207 -14.59 15.31 7.60
C PHE A 207 -13.78 15.01 6.34
N LYS A 208 -13.36 13.76 6.14
CA LYS A 208 -12.55 13.33 5.01
C LYS A 208 -13.39 12.51 4.03
N PHE A 209 -13.31 12.85 2.74
CA PHE A 209 -13.93 12.08 1.67
C PHE A 209 -12.94 11.82 0.54
N GLY A 210 -12.94 10.61 0.02
CA GLY A 210 -12.09 10.18 -1.09
C GLY A 210 -12.78 10.46 -2.42
N SER A 211 -12.10 11.16 -3.33
CA SER A 211 -12.64 11.45 -4.66
C SER A 211 -12.23 10.36 -5.66
N ARG A 212 -11.78 10.76 -6.85
CA ARG A 212 -11.36 9.87 -7.93
C ARG A 212 -10.14 9.04 -7.51
N ILE A 213 -10.16 7.78 -7.89
CA ILE A 213 -9.01 6.88 -7.82
C ILE A 213 -8.20 7.05 -9.11
N ASP A 214 -6.90 7.28 -8.93
CA ASP A 214 -5.92 7.39 -9.99
C ASP A 214 -5.15 6.06 -10.08
N PHE A 215 -5.28 5.41 -11.23
CA PHE A 215 -4.60 4.15 -11.53
C PHE A 215 -3.28 4.45 -12.25
N PRO A 216 -2.13 4.03 -11.70
CA PRO A 216 -0.83 4.33 -12.28
C PRO A 216 -0.55 3.46 -13.50
N ASN A 217 0.47 3.83 -14.27
CA ASN A 217 1.00 2.98 -15.31
C ASN A 217 1.65 1.71 -14.71
N LEU A 218 1.45 0.57 -15.38
CA LEU A 218 2.11 -0.68 -15.07
C LEU A 218 3.38 -0.79 -15.92
N VAL A 219 4.53 -0.94 -15.26
CA VAL A 219 5.83 -1.02 -15.92
C VAL A 219 6.45 -2.38 -15.66
N PHE A 220 6.86 -3.07 -16.71
CA PHE A 220 7.51 -4.37 -16.60
C PHE A 220 8.65 -4.55 -17.62
N TYR A 221 9.49 -5.54 -17.35
CA TYR A 221 10.69 -5.84 -18.12
C TYR A 221 10.64 -7.26 -18.66
N LEU A 222 10.91 -7.42 -19.94
CA LEU A 222 10.94 -8.72 -20.60
C LEU A 222 12.20 -8.84 -21.50
N PRO A 223 12.69 -10.04 -21.81
CA PRO A 223 13.85 -10.23 -22.66
C PRO A 223 13.61 -9.69 -24.08
N GLU A 224 14.60 -9.06 -24.70
CA GLU A 224 14.47 -8.45 -26.03
C GLU A 224 13.90 -9.42 -27.10
N ALA A 225 14.22 -10.71 -26.99
CA ALA A 225 13.71 -11.76 -27.88
C ALA A 225 12.18 -11.92 -27.86
N ASP A 226 11.53 -11.61 -26.74
CA ASP A 226 10.08 -11.74 -26.57
C ASP A 226 9.35 -10.40 -26.78
N ALA A 227 10.07 -9.32 -27.13
CA ALA A 227 9.51 -7.97 -27.27
C ALA A 227 8.84 -7.71 -28.61
N GLU A 228 9.14 -8.52 -29.63
CA GLU A 228 8.63 -8.34 -31.00
C GLU A 228 7.10 -8.16 -31.07
N PRO A 229 6.26 -8.98 -30.37
CA PRO A 229 4.81 -8.79 -30.40
C PRO A 229 4.37 -7.43 -29.85
N PHE A 230 4.97 -6.98 -28.73
CA PHE A 230 4.66 -5.69 -28.13
C PHE A 230 5.04 -4.53 -29.06
N VAL A 231 6.21 -4.63 -29.71
CA VAL A 231 6.67 -3.63 -30.69
C VAL A 231 5.73 -3.56 -31.88
N ALA A 232 5.31 -4.70 -32.42
CA ALA A 232 4.36 -4.75 -33.54
C ALA A 232 3.01 -4.10 -33.18
N HIS A 233 2.48 -4.40 -31.99
CA HIS A 233 1.24 -3.78 -31.49
C HIS A 233 1.38 -2.27 -31.33
N PHE A 234 2.48 -1.79 -30.75
CA PHE A 234 2.74 -0.36 -30.59
C PHE A 234 2.93 0.37 -31.92
N GLN A 235 3.59 -0.26 -32.91
CA GLN A 235 3.72 0.29 -34.26
C GLN A 235 2.36 0.43 -34.94
N GLN A 236 1.48 -0.56 -34.79
CA GLN A 236 0.16 -0.53 -35.40
C GLN A 236 -0.79 0.49 -34.74
N ASN A 237 -0.86 0.48 -33.40
CA ASN A 237 -1.86 1.27 -32.67
C ASN A 237 -1.35 2.65 -32.26
N GLY A 238 -0.10 2.75 -31.82
CA GLY A 238 0.54 3.99 -31.39
C GLY A 238 1.04 4.84 -32.56
N VAL A 239 1.80 4.23 -33.48
CA VAL A 239 2.46 4.98 -34.59
C VAL A 239 1.52 5.15 -35.78
N ALA A 240 0.92 4.06 -36.28
CA ALA A 240 0.02 4.12 -37.43
C ALA A 240 -1.41 4.59 -37.08
N GLY A 241 -1.74 4.72 -35.79
CA GLY A 241 -3.02 5.25 -35.32
C GLY A 241 -4.23 4.38 -35.66
N ALA A 242 -4.02 3.09 -35.95
CA ALA A 242 -5.07 2.16 -36.35
C ALA A 242 -5.92 1.68 -35.16
N ARG A 243 -6.44 2.59 -34.32
CA ARG A 243 -7.24 2.21 -33.16
C ARG A 243 -8.54 1.53 -33.60
N ARG A 244 -8.59 0.21 -33.45
CA ARG A 244 -9.81 -0.61 -33.52
C ARG A 244 -9.79 -1.62 -32.37
N GLY A 245 -10.60 -1.38 -31.34
CA GLY A 245 -10.83 -2.38 -30.29
C GLY A 245 -11.10 -1.77 -28.91
N THR A 246 -11.59 -2.63 -28.02
CA THR A 246 -11.48 -2.43 -26.57
C THR A 246 -10.02 -2.50 -26.17
N GLY A 247 -9.57 -1.68 -25.21
CA GLY A 247 -8.19 -1.72 -24.71
C GLY A 247 -7.80 -3.11 -24.20
N LEU A 248 -6.50 -3.37 -24.10
CA LEU A 248 -5.93 -4.60 -23.57
C LEU A 248 -6.45 -4.86 -22.14
N THR A 249 -6.60 -6.13 -21.84
CA THR A 249 -6.96 -6.65 -20.52
C THR A 249 -5.89 -7.61 -20.06
N GLY A 250 -5.76 -7.78 -18.75
CA GLY A 250 -4.74 -8.66 -18.20
C GLY A 250 -4.85 -8.83 -16.70
N SER A 251 -3.95 -9.64 -16.16
CA SER A 251 -3.88 -9.93 -14.73
C SER A 251 -2.44 -10.08 -14.24
N LEU A 252 -2.21 -9.65 -13.02
CA LEU A 252 -1.00 -9.85 -12.25
C LEU A 252 -1.34 -10.70 -11.03
N GLN A 253 -0.86 -11.94 -11.04
CA GLN A 253 -1.04 -12.89 -9.94
C GLN A 253 0.19 -12.86 -9.03
N TYR A 254 -0.05 -12.75 -7.74
CA TYR A 254 0.95 -12.89 -6.68
C TYR A 254 0.87 -14.31 -6.15
N LEU A 255 2.00 -15.01 -6.12
CA LEU A 255 2.04 -16.43 -5.77
C LEU A 255 2.81 -16.64 -4.46
N ASP A 256 2.47 -17.71 -3.75
CA ASP A 256 3.24 -18.19 -2.60
C ASP A 256 4.48 -19.01 -3.04
N ASN A 257 5.21 -19.59 -2.08
CA ASN A 257 6.35 -20.45 -2.37
C ASN A 257 5.97 -21.80 -3.01
N GLU A 258 4.71 -22.22 -2.89
CA GLU A 258 4.14 -23.42 -3.50
C GLU A 258 3.52 -23.14 -4.88
N LYS A 259 3.66 -21.90 -5.39
CA LYS A 259 3.07 -21.39 -6.63
C LYS A 259 1.54 -21.34 -6.64
N LYS A 260 0.92 -21.26 -5.47
CA LYS A 260 -0.53 -21.04 -5.33
C LYS A 260 -0.82 -19.54 -5.32
N PRO A 261 -1.93 -19.09 -5.95
CA PRO A 261 -2.31 -17.69 -5.99
C PRO A 261 -2.71 -17.16 -4.61
N LEU A 262 -2.03 -16.12 -4.14
CA LEU A 262 -2.36 -15.38 -2.91
C LEU A 262 -3.35 -14.26 -3.21
N ALA A 263 -3.11 -13.54 -4.29
CA ALA A 263 -3.97 -12.45 -4.74
C ALA A 263 -3.81 -12.23 -6.23
N THR A 264 -4.87 -11.71 -6.84
CA THR A 264 -4.92 -11.41 -8.27
C THR A 264 -5.32 -9.96 -8.46
N LEU A 265 -4.49 -9.19 -9.15
CA LEU A 265 -4.80 -7.85 -9.62
C LEU A 265 -5.15 -7.91 -11.11
N SER A 266 -6.41 -7.69 -11.45
CA SER A 266 -6.84 -7.58 -12.85
C SER A 266 -6.86 -6.13 -13.28
N PHE A 267 -6.53 -5.87 -14.54
CA PHE A 267 -6.59 -4.54 -15.14
C PHE A 267 -7.24 -4.58 -16.51
N GLY A 268 -7.82 -3.45 -16.92
CA GLY A 268 -8.51 -3.33 -18.20
C GLY A 268 -8.43 -1.92 -18.77
N GLY A 269 -8.80 -1.82 -20.05
CA GLY A 269 -8.65 -0.59 -20.82
C GLY A 269 -7.18 -0.16 -20.94
N ALA A 270 -6.27 -1.13 -20.98
CA ALA A 270 -4.84 -0.87 -21.03
C ALA A 270 -4.33 -0.71 -22.47
N ASP A 271 -3.25 0.04 -22.66
CA ASP A 271 -2.51 0.04 -23.93
C ASP A 271 -1.06 0.46 -23.68
N ILE A 272 -0.20 0.18 -24.66
CA ILE A 272 1.23 0.44 -24.56
C ILE A 272 1.51 1.94 -24.76
N VAL A 273 2.15 2.55 -23.77
CA VAL A 273 2.60 3.95 -23.79
C VAL A 273 3.99 4.06 -24.38
N SER A 274 4.90 3.21 -23.91
CA SER A 274 6.31 3.25 -24.31
C SER A 274 6.94 1.87 -24.30
N ILE A 275 7.88 1.67 -25.22
CA ILE A 275 8.75 0.50 -25.29
C ILE A 275 10.17 1.02 -25.41
N THR A 276 11.00 0.76 -24.40
CA THR A 276 12.36 1.27 -24.32
C THR A 276 13.33 0.12 -24.08
N PRO A 277 14.23 -0.19 -25.03
CA PRO A 277 15.32 -1.13 -24.77
C PRO A 277 16.21 -0.63 -23.65
N ASP A 278 16.61 -1.51 -22.74
CA ASP A 278 17.53 -1.14 -21.66
C ASP A 278 18.93 -0.86 -22.22
N ARG A 279 19.70 -0.04 -21.49
CA ARG A 279 21.04 0.37 -21.92
C ARG A 279 21.94 -0.86 -22.05
N SER A 280 22.48 -1.06 -23.24
CA SER A 280 23.47 -2.11 -23.51
C SER A 280 24.88 -1.56 -23.32
N ASP A 281 25.65 -2.12 -22.39
CA ASP A 281 27.08 -1.88 -22.27
C ASP A 281 27.85 -3.11 -22.79
N ALA A 282 28.81 -2.91 -23.70
CA ALA A 282 29.54 -4.01 -24.36
C ALA A 282 30.47 -4.82 -23.41
N SER A 283 30.55 -4.43 -22.14
CA SER A 283 31.43 -5.03 -21.13
C SER A 283 30.71 -6.05 -20.24
N THR A 284 29.39 -6.18 -20.31
CA THR A 284 28.59 -7.05 -19.44
C THR A 284 27.83 -8.10 -20.25
N GLU A 285 27.90 -9.37 -19.83
CA GLU A 285 27.11 -10.48 -20.39
C GLU A 285 25.73 -10.57 -19.70
N GLU A 286 25.02 -9.45 -19.59
CA GLU A 286 23.67 -9.42 -19.01
C GLU A 286 22.61 -9.67 -20.10
N PHE A 287 21.50 -10.32 -19.71
CA PHE A 287 20.37 -10.50 -20.62
C PHE A 287 19.79 -9.15 -20.99
N LYS A 288 19.70 -8.88 -22.29
CA LYS A 288 19.07 -7.66 -22.78
C LYS A 288 17.58 -7.68 -22.47
N THR A 289 17.13 -6.66 -21.76
CA THR A 289 15.73 -6.48 -21.42
C THR A 289 15.15 -5.25 -22.10
N VAL A 290 13.84 -5.28 -22.28
CA VAL A 290 13.05 -4.18 -22.83
C VAL A 290 12.04 -3.78 -21.76
N LYS A 291 12.00 -2.49 -21.46
CA LYS A 291 11.02 -1.85 -20.60
C LYS A 291 9.75 -1.58 -21.39
N VAL A 292 8.63 -2.13 -20.92
CA VAL A 292 7.29 -1.87 -21.45
C VAL A 292 6.49 -1.13 -20.40
N GLU A 293 5.88 -0.02 -20.80
CA GLU A 293 4.98 0.78 -19.98
C GLU A 293 3.56 0.70 -20.54
N LEU A 294 2.63 0.23 -19.71
CA LEU A 294 1.20 0.19 -20.00
C LEU A 294 0.48 1.24 -19.18
N TYR A 295 -0.40 2.03 -19.79
CA TYR A 295 -1.42 2.74 -19.01
C TYR A 295 -2.57 1.80 -18.71
N THR A 296 -3.37 2.08 -17.67
CA THR A 296 -4.57 1.29 -17.34
C THR A 296 -5.72 2.22 -16.97
N GLU A 297 -6.92 1.92 -17.41
CA GLU A 297 -8.12 2.72 -17.08
C GLU A 297 -8.82 2.24 -15.81
N VAL A 298 -8.80 0.93 -15.56
CA VAL A 298 -9.42 0.29 -14.39
C VAL A 298 -8.53 -0.83 -13.87
N MET A 299 -8.49 -0.96 -12.54
CA MET A 299 -7.92 -2.11 -11.86
C MET A 299 -8.92 -2.69 -10.86
N SER A 300 -8.81 -3.99 -10.58
CA SER A 300 -9.54 -4.66 -9.52
C SER A 300 -8.60 -5.62 -8.80
N PHE A 301 -8.68 -5.66 -7.48
CA PHE A 301 -7.91 -6.58 -6.67
C PHE A 301 -8.85 -7.63 -6.06
N VAL A 302 -8.42 -8.89 -6.04
CA VAL A 302 -9.12 -9.99 -5.38
C VAL A 302 -8.11 -10.74 -4.53
N TYR A 303 -8.40 -10.86 -3.24
CA TYR A 303 -7.61 -11.72 -2.35
C TYR A 303 -8.15 -13.15 -2.41
N GLU A 304 -7.27 -14.13 -2.59
CA GLU A 304 -7.63 -15.53 -2.63
C GLU A 304 -7.29 -16.17 -1.28
N PRO A 305 -8.28 -16.36 -0.39
CA PRO A 305 -8.02 -17.01 0.88
C PRO A 305 -7.61 -18.46 0.61
N GLN A 306 -6.34 -18.76 0.84
CA GLN A 306 -5.83 -20.12 0.84
C GLN A 306 -6.53 -20.89 1.97
N ARG A 307 -7.51 -21.73 1.61
CA ARG A 307 -8.16 -22.65 2.55
C ARG A 307 -7.12 -23.68 2.99
N ASP A 308 -6.85 -23.73 4.29
CA ASP A 308 -6.17 -24.86 4.92
C ASP A 308 -7.06 -26.11 4.90
#